data_AF-A0A095YSM4-F1
#
_entry.id   AF-A0A095YSM4-F1
#
_cell.length_a   1.000
_cell.length_b   1.000
_cell.length_c   1.000
_cell.angle_alpha   90.00
_cell.angle_beta   90.00
_cell.angle_gamma   90.00
#
_symmetry.space_group_name_H-M   'P 1'
#
loop_
_entity.id
_entity.type
_entity.pdbx_description
1 polymer ?
#
loop_
_entity_poly.entity_id
_entity_poly.type
_entity_poly.pdbx_seq_one_letter_code
_entity_poly.pdbx_strand_id
1 'polypeptide(L)'
;MHPPPTSISPADVIRQRWQDLGGENGVLGSATSGLVPLRDGAFIQFYRGGQIYWTAQYGAHASRDGIHSAYSAQKWENGPLGFPTSDEENQTIAGIRGALQSYENGQIRWSSQGGAHPIWGKILERYETAEAEGRSLGWPLSDEMKDAANGGAYQHFTGGSIYFHPSTGAHRVTGGIRNLWEAQGWERGQMGYPTGEETTTAGGGVYQTFQGGTAYWHPRTGTYYVHDAMLGAYGRAGYEWGRYGYPLSNETPSANGGVFQIFQGGTAYWHPGSDSYFVHDAIMGTYGFYNWERGELGYPSSDETPSANGGVYQIFQGGTAYWSPRSGSHAVPLDLLAEYGNHGYERGHLGYPTSEPYWDGNRHKQNFEDGVLEKTNDFNVTWAGQPNNYFCGPTSGWMILNAIGAHHSAQGTPLSINAVASRDYMNTVGYGYTSFHDRRFEYGMNRWLGRDAYTTIHTPSVEQVRDSVKASFSKGLPTAVDAQERRGGPHYNGHPNSTFSHIMVVTSYDANTDSMRIADPGVHYLWGGEEQFWYHLPSFTQNFLQTEVERDGREHIGIYSAR
;
A
#
# COMPACT_ATOMS: atom_id res chain seq x y z
N MET A 1 -58.11 31.77 57.19
CA MET A 1 -57.84 31.88 55.75
C MET A 1 -56.47 32.51 55.59
N HIS A 2 -55.43 31.72 55.31
CA HIS A 2 -54.16 32.27 54.87
C HIS A 2 -54.36 32.87 53.47
N PRO A 3 -53.80 34.05 53.16
CA PRO A 3 -53.78 34.51 51.78
C PRO A 3 -52.98 33.50 50.95
N PRO A 4 -53.38 33.23 49.69
CA PRO A 4 -52.55 32.42 48.81
C PRO A 4 -51.17 33.09 48.68
N PRO A 5 -50.08 32.32 48.59
CA PRO A 5 -48.77 32.91 48.33
C PRO A 5 -48.87 33.73 47.04
N THR A 6 -48.57 35.02 47.14
CA THR A 6 -48.48 35.92 46.00
C THR A 6 -47.43 35.37 45.04
N SER A 7 -47.88 34.81 43.92
CA SER A 7 -46.96 34.46 42.83
C SER A 7 -46.27 35.74 42.37
N ILE A 8 -44.96 35.83 42.62
CA ILE A 8 -44.14 36.97 42.21
C ILE A 8 -44.28 37.13 40.69
N SER A 9 -44.61 38.33 40.22
CA SER A 9 -44.83 38.55 38.79
C SER A 9 -43.51 38.38 38.00
N PRO A 10 -43.53 37.99 36.71
CA PRO A 10 -42.32 37.89 35.89
C PRO A 10 -41.47 39.17 35.92
N ALA A 11 -42.13 40.34 35.95
CA ALA A 11 -41.48 41.64 36.07
C ALA A 11 -40.68 41.78 37.38
N ASP A 12 -41.23 41.27 38.49
CA ASP A 12 -40.58 41.33 39.80
C ASP A 12 -39.42 40.34 39.88
N VAL A 13 -39.54 39.15 39.28
CA VAL A 13 -38.43 38.17 39.22
C VAL A 13 -37.27 38.71 38.37
N ILE A 14 -37.54 39.29 37.20
CA ILE A 14 -36.51 39.94 36.37
C ILE A 14 -35.86 41.11 37.13
N ARG A 15 -36.66 41.96 37.78
CA ARG A 15 -36.14 43.08 38.57
C ARG A 15 -35.25 42.59 39.70
N GLN A 16 -35.66 41.55 40.42
CA GLN A 16 -34.85 40.97 41.49
C GLN A 16 -33.53 40.44 40.93
N ARG A 17 -33.56 39.68 39.84
CA ARG A 17 -32.33 39.19 39.19
C ARG A 17 -31.39 40.31 38.77
N TRP A 18 -31.92 41.39 38.21
CA TRP A 18 -31.13 42.57 37.85
C TRP A 18 -30.50 43.24 39.08
N GLN A 19 -31.22 43.33 40.19
CA GLN A 19 -30.67 43.83 41.45
C GLN A 19 -29.57 42.92 42.00
N ASP A 20 -29.75 41.60 41.93
CA ASP A 20 -28.74 40.61 42.35
C ASP A 20 -27.45 40.73 41.52
N LEU A 21 -27.56 41.19 40.26
CA LEU A 21 -26.45 41.48 39.36
C LEU A 21 -25.84 42.89 39.54
N GLY A 22 -26.25 43.63 40.58
CA GLY A 22 -25.70 44.95 40.94
C GLY A 22 -26.51 46.15 40.47
N GLY A 23 -27.69 45.93 39.87
CA GLY A 23 -28.58 47.00 39.41
C GLY A 23 -27.92 47.92 38.37
N GLU A 24 -28.14 49.23 38.49
CA GLU A 24 -27.61 50.23 37.54
C GLU A 24 -26.08 50.29 37.50
N ASN A 25 -25.41 49.95 38.60
CA ASN A 25 -23.95 49.89 38.68
C ASN A 25 -23.39 48.49 38.37
N GLY A 26 -24.28 47.55 38.06
CA GLY A 26 -23.96 46.16 37.77
C GLY A 26 -23.55 45.92 36.32
N VAL A 27 -23.31 44.65 36.01
CA VAL A 27 -22.82 44.21 34.69
C VAL A 27 -23.81 44.47 33.54
N LEU A 28 -25.11 44.60 33.83
CA LEU A 28 -26.14 44.88 32.83
C LEU A 28 -26.44 46.39 32.68
N GLY A 29 -26.20 47.21 33.70
CA GLY A 29 -26.56 48.63 33.72
C GLY A 29 -28.07 48.90 33.68
N SER A 30 -28.45 50.13 33.29
CA SER A 30 -29.87 50.53 33.23
C SER A 30 -30.66 49.79 32.15
N ALA A 31 -31.95 49.54 32.42
CA ALA A 31 -32.88 48.99 31.45
C ALA A 31 -33.05 49.92 30.23
N THR A 32 -33.10 49.33 29.04
CA THR A 32 -33.32 50.03 27.75
C THR A 32 -34.70 49.75 27.17
N SER A 33 -35.45 48.82 27.77
CA SER A 33 -36.83 48.53 27.40
C SER A 33 -37.73 48.33 28.63
N GLY A 34 -39.04 48.36 28.40
CA GLY A 34 -40.01 47.70 29.29
C GLY A 34 -39.96 46.18 29.16
N LEU A 35 -40.84 45.49 29.89
CA LEU A 35 -41.02 44.05 29.78
C LEU A 35 -41.65 43.69 28.43
N VAL A 36 -41.01 42.82 27.66
CA VAL A 36 -41.48 42.37 26.35
C VAL A 36 -41.95 40.91 26.46
N PRO A 37 -43.20 40.59 26.10
CA PRO A 37 -43.68 39.22 26.05
C PRO A 37 -43.06 38.46 24.87
N LEU A 38 -42.76 37.18 25.09
CA LEU A 38 -42.22 36.24 24.11
C LEU A 38 -43.15 35.03 23.96
N ARG A 39 -42.72 34.03 23.16
CA ARG A 39 -43.42 32.74 23.03
C ARG A 39 -43.56 32.04 24.38
N ASP A 40 -44.54 31.12 24.47
CA ASP A 40 -44.73 30.22 25.62
C ASP A 40 -44.89 30.93 26.98
N GLY A 41 -45.38 32.17 26.96
CA GLY A 41 -45.57 32.98 28.17
C GLY A 41 -44.27 33.48 28.80
N ALA A 42 -43.15 33.38 28.08
CA ALA A 42 -41.87 33.93 28.51
C ALA A 42 -41.84 35.47 28.36
N PHE A 43 -40.91 36.10 29.06
CA PHE A 43 -40.70 37.54 28.97
C PHE A 43 -39.21 37.86 28.87
N ILE A 44 -38.89 39.01 28.28
CA ILE A 44 -37.53 39.55 28.25
C ILE A 44 -37.53 41.04 28.63
N GLN A 45 -36.46 41.48 29.26
CA GLN A 45 -36.14 42.89 29.41
C GLN A 45 -34.71 43.16 28.93
N PHE A 46 -34.55 44.21 28.14
CA PHE A 46 -33.26 44.65 27.60
C PHE A 46 -32.60 45.67 28.53
N TYR A 47 -31.28 45.58 28.63
CA TYR A 47 -30.41 46.44 29.41
C TYR A 47 -29.25 46.91 28.54
N ARG A 48 -28.49 47.92 28.99
CA ARG A 48 -27.34 48.43 28.23
C ARG A 48 -26.27 47.37 27.97
N GLY A 49 -26.03 46.49 28.94
CA GLY A 49 -24.99 45.46 28.89
C GLY A 49 -25.49 44.06 28.51
N GLY A 50 -26.77 43.89 28.16
CA GLY A 50 -27.32 42.58 27.84
C GLY A 50 -28.83 42.50 28.03
N GLN A 51 -29.33 41.33 28.40
CA GLN A 51 -30.77 41.10 28.59
C GLN A 51 -31.03 40.06 29.66
N ILE A 52 -32.23 40.10 30.25
CA ILE A 52 -32.72 39.07 31.17
C ILE A 52 -33.97 38.45 30.57
N TYR A 53 -33.94 37.14 30.35
CA TYR A 53 -35.11 36.33 30.05
C TYR A 53 -35.74 35.84 31.33
N TRP A 54 -37.07 35.68 31.31
CA TRP A 54 -37.80 34.90 32.30
C TRP A 54 -38.66 33.86 31.60
N THR A 55 -38.62 32.63 32.09
CA THR A 55 -39.57 31.57 31.73
C THR A 55 -40.16 30.97 32.99
N ALA A 56 -41.35 30.36 32.88
CA ALA A 56 -41.96 29.68 34.02
C ALA A 56 -41.14 28.46 34.50
N GLN A 57 -40.41 27.81 33.58
CA GLN A 57 -39.65 26.59 33.87
C GLN A 57 -38.27 26.88 34.48
N TYR A 58 -37.56 27.88 33.95
CA TYR A 58 -36.16 28.14 34.31
C TYR A 58 -35.99 29.38 35.21
N GLY A 59 -36.99 30.27 35.25
CA GLY A 59 -36.88 31.53 35.99
C GLY A 59 -36.12 32.60 35.21
N ALA A 60 -35.56 33.59 35.93
CA ALA A 60 -34.88 34.74 35.31
C ALA A 60 -33.37 34.51 35.15
N HIS A 61 -32.88 34.63 33.92
CA HIS A 61 -31.47 34.44 33.54
C HIS A 61 -30.96 35.54 32.61
N ALA A 62 -29.76 36.04 32.92
CA ALA A 62 -29.10 37.10 32.18
C ALA A 62 -28.11 36.56 31.15
N SER A 63 -28.07 37.17 29.96
CA SER A 63 -27.03 36.98 28.94
C SER A 63 -26.38 38.32 28.61
N ARG A 64 -25.05 38.37 28.55
CA ARG A 64 -24.25 39.58 28.30
C ARG A 64 -23.02 39.32 27.41
N ASP A 65 -22.34 40.39 27.05
CA ASP A 65 -21.04 40.39 26.36
C ASP A 65 -20.94 39.43 25.14
N GLY A 66 -19.87 38.62 25.08
CA GLY A 66 -19.60 37.72 23.97
C GLY A 66 -20.64 36.61 23.82
N ILE A 67 -21.16 36.09 24.94
CA ILE A 67 -22.19 35.03 24.92
C ILE A 67 -23.50 35.57 24.36
N HIS A 68 -23.92 36.76 24.79
CA HIS A 68 -25.07 37.45 24.22
C HIS A 68 -24.91 37.69 22.71
N SER A 69 -23.72 38.11 22.28
CA SER A 69 -23.42 38.32 20.86
C SER A 69 -23.54 37.02 20.05
N ALA A 70 -22.98 35.90 20.56
CA ALA A 70 -23.11 34.59 19.92
C ALA A 70 -24.57 34.09 19.90
N TYR A 71 -25.31 34.29 20.99
CA TYR A 71 -26.72 33.92 21.07
C TYR A 71 -27.57 34.69 20.03
N SER A 72 -27.25 35.96 19.81
CA SER A 72 -27.88 36.79 18.77
C SER A 72 -27.70 36.22 17.37
N ALA A 73 -26.47 35.77 17.06
CA ALA A 73 -26.14 35.19 15.76
C ALA A 73 -26.92 33.89 15.51
N GLN A 74 -27.30 33.19 16.59
CA GLN A 74 -28.11 31.99 16.54
C GLN A 74 -29.62 32.25 16.60
N LYS A 75 -30.08 33.49 16.36
CA LYS A 75 -31.51 33.87 16.35
C LYS A 75 -32.20 33.76 17.72
N TRP A 76 -31.43 33.95 18.79
CA TRP A 76 -31.97 34.06 20.16
C TRP A 76 -32.83 32.84 20.56
N GLU A 77 -33.91 33.07 21.30
CA GLU A 77 -34.82 32.03 21.79
C GLU A 77 -35.61 31.31 20.70
N ASN A 78 -35.63 31.87 19.48
CA ASN A 78 -36.25 31.24 18.30
C ASN A 78 -35.24 30.41 17.50
N GLY A 79 -33.99 30.40 17.96
CA GLY A 79 -32.88 29.63 17.42
C GLY A 79 -32.82 28.18 17.89
N PRO A 80 -31.77 27.44 17.47
CA PRO A 80 -31.57 26.05 17.86
C PRO A 80 -31.33 25.87 19.36
N LEU A 81 -30.83 26.89 20.07
CA LEU A 81 -30.50 26.80 21.50
C LEU A 81 -31.72 26.88 22.42
N GLY A 82 -32.79 27.58 22.03
CA GLY A 82 -33.92 27.88 22.92
C GLY A 82 -33.59 28.93 23.99
N PHE A 83 -34.36 28.99 25.07
CA PHE A 83 -34.17 29.94 26.17
C PHE A 83 -32.94 29.62 27.03
N PRO A 84 -32.29 30.63 27.66
CA PRO A 84 -31.25 30.38 28.65
C PRO A 84 -31.83 29.72 29.90
N THR A 85 -31.11 28.73 30.43
CA THR A 85 -31.48 27.95 31.62
C THR A 85 -30.52 28.18 32.80
N SER A 86 -29.48 28.99 32.59
CA SER A 86 -28.54 29.44 33.61
C SER A 86 -28.14 30.89 33.37
N ASP A 87 -27.59 31.55 34.38
CA ASP A 87 -26.77 32.74 34.15
C ASP A 87 -25.41 32.33 33.55
N GLU A 88 -24.61 33.32 33.15
CA GLU A 88 -23.21 33.07 32.77
C GLU A 88 -22.35 32.69 33.99
N GLU A 89 -21.71 31.53 33.92
CA GLU A 89 -20.81 31.01 34.95
C GLU A 89 -19.36 31.13 34.48
N ASN A 90 -18.53 31.85 35.23
CA ASN A 90 -17.09 31.95 34.92
C ASN A 90 -16.39 30.62 35.25
N GLN A 91 -15.56 30.16 34.33
CA GLN A 91 -14.77 28.94 34.50
C GLN A 91 -13.36 29.14 33.91
N THR A 92 -12.38 28.42 34.45
CA THR A 92 -11.04 28.34 33.87
C THR A 92 -10.74 26.88 33.53
N ILE A 93 -10.50 26.59 32.26
CA ILE A 93 -10.13 25.25 31.78
C ILE A 93 -8.72 25.33 31.22
N ALA A 94 -7.82 24.46 31.70
CA ALA A 94 -6.41 24.42 31.29
C ALA A 94 -5.70 25.80 31.32
N GLY A 95 -6.02 26.63 32.32
CA GLY A 95 -5.45 27.98 32.47
C GLY A 95 -6.08 29.06 31.57
N ILE A 96 -7.02 28.70 30.71
CA ILE A 96 -7.74 29.63 29.84
C ILE A 96 -9.03 30.06 30.54
N ARG A 97 -9.16 31.36 30.78
CA ARG A 97 -10.38 31.95 31.35
C ARG A 97 -11.51 31.91 30.32
N GLY A 98 -12.69 31.54 30.78
CA GLY A 98 -13.90 31.58 30.00
C GLY A 98 -15.15 31.74 30.85
N ALA A 99 -16.29 31.64 30.18
CA ALA A 99 -17.60 31.61 30.77
C ALA A 99 -18.49 30.66 29.97
N LEU A 100 -19.43 30.02 30.64
CA LEU A 100 -20.44 29.18 29.99
C LEU A 100 -21.84 29.68 30.34
N GLN A 101 -22.77 29.51 29.42
CA GLN A 101 -24.20 29.65 29.70
C GLN A 101 -24.93 28.47 29.08
N SER A 102 -25.84 27.88 29.85
CA SER A 102 -26.69 26.78 29.40
C SER A 102 -28.01 27.29 28.85
N TYR A 103 -28.52 26.57 27.85
CA TYR A 103 -29.76 26.82 27.14
C TYR A 103 -30.56 25.51 27.03
N GLU A 104 -31.84 25.60 26.67
CA GLU A 104 -32.75 24.44 26.56
C GLU A 104 -32.16 23.28 25.76
N ASN A 105 -31.47 23.59 24.65
CA ASN A 105 -30.97 22.61 23.69
C ASN A 105 -29.47 22.73 23.42
N GLY A 106 -28.73 23.45 24.27
CA GLY A 106 -27.29 23.56 24.10
C GLY A 106 -26.59 24.45 25.11
N GLN A 107 -25.34 24.77 24.81
CA GLN A 107 -24.52 25.68 25.62
C GLN A 107 -23.86 26.71 24.69
N ILE A 108 -23.61 27.91 25.21
CA ILE A 108 -22.64 28.83 24.60
C ILE A 108 -21.47 28.94 25.56
N ARG A 109 -20.26 28.70 25.05
CA ARG A 109 -19.03 28.82 25.81
C ARG A 109 -18.16 29.91 25.21
N TRP A 110 -17.79 30.88 26.04
CA TRP A 110 -16.83 31.92 25.71
C TRP A 110 -15.48 31.63 26.35
N SER A 111 -14.38 31.87 25.62
CA SER A 111 -13.04 31.85 26.18
C SER A 111 -12.21 33.03 25.69
N SER A 112 -11.19 33.41 26.46
CA SER A 112 -10.26 34.46 26.06
C SER A 112 -9.43 34.13 24.81
N GLN A 113 -9.43 32.86 24.37
CA GLN A 113 -8.66 32.39 23.21
C GLN A 113 -9.54 32.16 21.97
N GLY A 114 -10.78 31.71 22.15
CA GLY A 114 -11.70 31.36 21.05
C GLY A 114 -12.82 32.36 20.82
N GLY A 115 -13.17 33.19 21.79
CA GLY A 115 -14.45 33.91 21.76
C GLY A 115 -15.61 32.98 22.15
N ALA A 116 -16.84 33.39 21.81
CA ALA A 116 -18.07 32.68 22.20
C ALA A 116 -18.59 31.81 21.07
N HIS A 117 -18.77 30.52 21.34
CA HIS A 117 -19.28 29.55 20.39
C HIS A 117 -20.40 28.69 21.00
N PRO A 118 -21.49 28.46 20.26
CA PRO A 118 -22.50 27.51 20.65
C PRO A 118 -22.04 26.07 20.43
N ILE A 119 -22.51 25.16 21.28
CA ILE A 119 -22.32 23.72 21.18
C ILE A 119 -23.70 23.09 21.46
N TRP A 120 -24.18 22.22 20.59
CA TRP A 120 -25.50 21.59 20.73
C TRP A 120 -25.53 20.17 20.15
N GLY A 121 -26.67 19.49 20.32
CA GLY A 121 -26.95 18.20 19.68
C GLY A 121 -25.89 17.13 19.96
N LYS A 122 -25.57 16.32 18.96
CA LYS A 122 -24.64 15.18 19.09
C LYS A 122 -23.21 15.59 19.44
N ILE A 123 -22.77 16.77 19.00
CA ILE A 123 -21.45 17.29 19.38
C ILE A 123 -21.42 17.67 20.86
N LEU A 124 -22.49 18.31 21.37
CA LEU A 124 -22.59 18.61 22.80
C LEU A 124 -22.63 17.34 23.65
N GLU A 125 -23.48 16.37 23.28
CA GLU A 125 -23.57 15.07 23.99
C GLU A 125 -22.17 14.42 24.13
N ARG A 126 -21.38 14.40 23.05
CA ARG A 126 -20.03 13.85 23.07
C ARG A 126 -19.07 14.70 23.90
N TYR A 127 -19.15 16.02 23.79
CA TYR A 127 -18.33 16.98 24.52
C TYR A 127 -18.51 16.84 26.04
N GLU A 128 -19.76 16.84 26.52
CA GLU A 128 -20.08 16.68 27.95
C GLU A 128 -19.64 15.31 28.47
N THR A 129 -19.83 14.25 27.68
CA THR A 129 -19.32 12.92 28.01
C THR A 129 -17.80 12.94 28.17
N ALA A 130 -17.07 13.65 27.29
CA ALA A 130 -15.62 13.76 27.39
C ALA A 130 -15.18 14.53 28.65
N GLU A 131 -15.92 15.57 29.06
CA GLU A 131 -15.67 16.28 30.32
C GLU A 131 -15.88 15.37 31.53
N ALA A 132 -16.98 14.61 31.57
CA ALA A 132 -17.28 13.67 32.65
C ALA A 132 -16.26 12.54 32.77
N GLU A 133 -15.66 12.11 31.65
CA GLU A 133 -14.57 11.12 31.63
C GLU A 133 -13.19 11.69 32.00
N GLY A 134 -13.09 12.98 32.32
CA GLY A 134 -11.80 13.64 32.58
C GLY A 134 -10.91 13.78 31.34
N ARG A 135 -11.51 13.71 30.14
CA ARG A 135 -10.84 13.77 28.84
C ARG A 135 -11.32 14.99 28.04
N SER A 136 -11.40 16.13 28.73
CA SER A 136 -11.90 17.39 28.18
C SER A 136 -11.09 17.83 26.95
N LEU A 137 -11.79 18.35 25.94
CA LEU A 137 -11.19 18.99 24.77
C LEU A 137 -10.90 20.48 25.00
N GLY A 138 -11.22 21.02 26.17
CA GLY A 138 -11.08 22.44 26.49
C GLY A 138 -12.15 23.30 25.81
N TRP A 139 -11.78 24.51 25.40
CA TRP A 139 -12.72 25.51 24.88
C TRP A 139 -13.01 25.32 23.39
N PRO A 140 -14.23 25.62 22.91
CA PRO A 140 -14.51 25.66 21.48
C PRO A 140 -13.75 26.81 20.81
N LEU A 141 -13.34 26.57 19.56
CA LEU A 141 -12.62 27.51 18.70
C LEU A 141 -13.41 27.88 17.43
N SER A 142 -14.54 27.20 17.20
CA SER A 142 -15.42 27.42 16.07
C SER A 142 -16.85 27.12 16.49
N ASP A 143 -17.82 27.62 15.72
CA ASP A 143 -19.18 27.08 15.73
C ASP A 143 -19.20 25.67 15.09
N GLU A 144 -20.33 24.98 15.15
CA GLU A 144 -20.55 23.74 14.40
C GLU A 144 -20.52 24.03 12.88
N MET A 145 -19.60 23.36 12.19
CA MET A 145 -19.48 23.40 10.74
C MET A 145 -20.18 22.20 10.11
N LYS A 146 -21.05 22.46 9.12
CA LYS A 146 -21.92 21.45 8.47
C LYS A 146 -21.48 21.09 7.05
N ASP A 147 -20.29 21.52 6.66
CA ASP A 147 -19.68 21.28 5.35
C ASP A 147 -18.70 20.10 5.37
N ALA A 148 -18.75 19.24 6.39
CA ALA A 148 -18.01 17.98 6.39
C ALA A 148 -18.55 17.04 5.29
N ALA A 149 -17.70 16.13 4.80
CA ALA A 149 -18.08 15.24 3.70
C ALA A 149 -19.37 14.44 3.97
N ASN A 150 -20.16 14.19 2.92
CA ASN A 150 -21.30 13.26 2.98
C ASN A 150 -22.35 13.55 4.08
N GLY A 151 -22.49 14.82 4.49
CA GLY A 151 -23.52 15.24 5.44
C GLY A 151 -23.13 15.12 6.92
N GLY A 152 -21.84 15.04 7.22
CA GLY A 152 -21.36 15.17 8.58
C GLY A 152 -21.28 16.62 9.07
N ALA A 153 -20.93 16.77 10.35
CA ALA A 153 -20.66 18.05 10.98
C ALA A 153 -19.44 17.92 11.91
N TYR A 154 -18.81 19.04 12.25
CA TYR A 154 -17.68 19.04 13.16
C TYR A 154 -17.52 20.35 13.90
N GLN A 155 -16.76 20.30 14.99
CA GLN A 155 -16.39 21.49 15.75
C GLN A 155 -14.97 21.33 16.30
N HIS A 156 -14.21 22.41 16.26
CA HIS A 156 -12.85 22.45 16.78
C HIS A 156 -12.81 22.99 18.20
N PHE A 157 -11.89 22.43 18.99
CA PHE A 157 -11.66 22.77 20.38
C PHE A 157 -10.16 22.92 20.62
N THR A 158 -9.77 23.61 21.68
CA THR A 158 -8.36 23.85 22.02
C THR A 158 -7.51 22.57 22.13
N GLY A 159 -8.12 21.45 22.52
CA GLY A 159 -7.47 20.15 22.70
C GLY A 159 -7.74 19.13 21.60
N GLY A 160 -8.54 19.46 20.57
CA GLY A 160 -8.86 18.51 19.51
C GLY A 160 -10.09 18.88 18.70
N SER A 161 -10.82 17.89 18.22
CA SER A 161 -12.02 18.11 17.40
C SER A 161 -13.06 17.04 17.68
N ILE A 162 -14.34 17.39 17.56
CA ILE A 162 -15.42 16.42 17.54
C ILE A 162 -15.99 16.41 16.12
N TYR A 163 -16.08 15.23 15.53
CA TYR A 163 -16.73 15.01 14.25
C TYR A 163 -17.94 14.11 14.45
N PHE A 164 -19.05 14.50 13.81
CA PHE A 164 -20.30 13.76 13.78
C PHE A 164 -20.62 13.34 12.34
N HIS A 165 -21.02 12.08 12.18
CA HIS A 165 -21.67 11.61 10.95
C HIS A 165 -22.84 10.68 11.31
N PRO A 166 -23.97 10.70 10.59
CA PRO A 166 -25.13 9.87 10.92
C PRO A 166 -24.83 8.37 11.04
N SER A 167 -23.86 7.85 10.27
CA SER A 167 -23.51 6.43 10.27
C SER A 167 -22.49 6.02 11.34
N THR A 168 -21.73 6.96 11.92
CA THR A 168 -20.67 6.64 12.90
C THR A 168 -20.95 7.22 14.27
N GLY A 169 -21.74 8.30 14.38
CA GLY A 169 -21.95 9.03 15.61
C GLY A 169 -20.96 10.18 15.77
N ALA A 170 -20.94 10.79 16.95
CA ALA A 170 -20.03 11.88 17.29
C ALA A 170 -18.82 11.35 18.06
N HIS A 171 -17.62 11.60 17.55
CA HIS A 171 -16.38 11.12 18.15
C HIS A 171 -15.35 12.23 18.26
N ARG A 172 -14.54 12.19 19.33
CA ARG A 172 -13.41 13.10 19.47
C ARG A 172 -12.19 12.55 18.74
N VAL A 173 -11.37 13.42 18.19
CA VAL A 173 -10.05 13.09 17.63
C VAL A 173 -9.05 14.07 18.20
N THR A 174 -7.97 13.57 18.79
CA THR A 174 -7.01 14.35 19.59
C THR A 174 -5.55 14.06 19.25
N GLY A 175 -4.64 14.93 19.70
CA GLY A 175 -3.20 14.69 19.70
C GLY A 175 -2.59 14.27 18.35
N GLY A 176 -1.67 13.31 18.41
CA GLY A 176 -0.95 12.83 17.21
C GLY A 176 -1.87 12.18 16.18
N ILE A 177 -2.92 11.46 16.62
CA ILE A 177 -3.91 10.85 15.72
C ILE A 177 -4.66 11.92 14.93
N ARG A 178 -5.08 13.01 15.59
CA ARG A 178 -5.70 14.15 14.89
C ARG A 178 -4.75 14.77 13.87
N ASN A 179 -3.48 14.96 14.23
CA ASN A 179 -2.50 15.57 13.33
C ASN A 179 -2.24 14.69 12.08
N LEU A 180 -2.15 13.37 12.26
CA LEU A 180 -2.05 12.44 11.14
C LEU A 180 -3.29 12.51 10.24
N TRP A 181 -4.48 12.48 10.84
CA TRP A 181 -5.74 12.52 10.13
C TRP A 181 -5.92 13.82 9.35
N GLU A 182 -5.56 14.96 9.94
CA GLU A 182 -5.49 16.27 9.29
C GLU A 182 -4.56 16.23 8.07
N ALA A 183 -3.34 15.71 8.23
CA ALA A 183 -2.37 15.59 7.15
C ALA A 183 -2.83 14.66 6.02
N GLN A 184 -3.72 13.71 6.31
CA GLN A 184 -4.30 12.79 5.32
C GLN A 184 -5.62 13.30 4.72
N GLY A 185 -6.02 14.55 4.98
CA GLY A 185 -7.20 15.16 4.37
C GLY A 185 -8.50 14.93 5.15
N TRP A 186 -8.41 14.70 6.46
CA TRP A 186 -9.55 14.56 7.36
C TRP A 186 -10.54 13.47 6.92
N GLU A 187 -11.84 13.70 7.09
CA GLU A 187 -12.91 12.79 6.74
C GLU A 187 -13.09 12.60 5.21
N ARG A 188 -12.45 13.45 4.42
CA ARG A 188 -12.36 13.32 2.95
C ARG A 188 -11.20 12.44 2.50
N GLY A 189 -10.25 12.21 3.40
CA GLY A 189 -9.10 11.34 3.20
C GLY A 189 -9.47 9.87 3.29
N GLN A 190 -8.46 9.02 3.07
CA GLN A 190 -8.60 7.57 3.09
C GLN A 190 -9.09 7.03 4.44
N MET A 191 -8.74 7.71 5.54
CA MET A 191 -9.19 7.33 6.87
C MET A 191 -10.72 7.42 7.02
N GLY A 192 -11.36 8.42 6.40
CA GLY A 192 -12.79 8.69 6.57
C GLY A 192 -13.13 9.23 7.97
N TYR A 193 -14.38 9.07 8.40
CA TYR A 193 -14.82 9.48 9.74
C TYR A 193 -14.30 8.54 10.84
N PRO A 194 -14.04 9.06 12.05
CA PRO A 194 -13.84 8.22 13.22
C PRO A 194 -15.09 7.36 13.49
N THR A 195 -14.86 6.12 13.92
CA THR A 195 -15.89 5.12 14.27
C THR A 195 -15.86 4.71 15.74
N GLY A 196 -14.89 5.22 16.49
CA GLY A 196 -14.68 4.91 17.88
C GLY A 196 -13.81 5.96 18.55
N GLU A 197 -13.72 5.87 19.87
CA GLU A 197 -12.90 6.77 20.68
C GLU A 197 -11.44 6.32 20.76
N GLU A 198 -10.55 7.28 20.98
CA GLU A 198 -9.16 6.99 21.31
C GLU A 198 -9.08 6.11 22.57
N THR A 199 -8.48 4.93 22.41
CA THR A 199 -8.44 3.88 23.42
C THR A 199 -7.00 3.53 23.75
N THR A 200 -6.66 3.53 25.05
CA THR A 200 -5.34 3.12 25.55
C THR A 200 -5.08 1.65 25.27
N THR A 201 -3.86 1.32 24.86
CA THR A 201 -3.48 -0.05 24.57
C THR A 201 -2.00 -0.34 24.93
N ALA A 202 -1.44 -1.44 24.43
CA ALA A 202 -0.14 -2.02 24.81
C ALA A 202 0.97 -0.98 25.00
N GLY A 203 1.76 -1.13 26.07
CA GLY A 203 2.98 -0.33 26.25
C GLY A 203 2.78 1.18 26.46
N GLY A 204 1.55 1.66 26.67
CA GLY A 204 1.25 3.07 26.89
C GLY A 204 0.98 3.87 25.60
N GLY A 205 0.68 3.19 24.49
CA GLY A 205 0.14 3.83 23.31
C GLY A 205 -1.39 3.86 23.32
N VAL A 206 -1.94 4.42 22.24
CA VAL A 206 -3.38 4.51 22.00
C VAL A 206 -3.68 4.15 20.56
N TYR A 207 -4.91 3.73 20.29
CA TYR A 207 -5.43 3.59 18.93
C TYR A 207 -6.80 4.24 18.80
N GLN A 208 -7.18 4.56 17.58
CA GLN A 208 -8.52 5.00 17.24
C GLN A 208 -8.96 4.41 15.90
N THR A 209 -10.19 3.92 15.84
CA THR A 209 -10.76 3.35 14.62
C THR A 209 -11.44 4.43 13.78
N PHE A 210 -11.28 4.29 12.48
CA PHE A 210 -11.88 5.11 11.44
C PHE A 210 -12.53 4.19 10.39
N GLN A 211 -13.37 4.76 9.53
CA GLN A 211 -14.08 3.99 8.51
C GLN A 211 -13.16 3.14 7.62
N GLY A 212 -11.98 3.66 7.27
CA GLY A 212 -11.03 2.92 6.42
C GLY A 212 -10.08 1.99 7.17
N GLY A 213 -9.94 2.10 8.51
CA GLY A 213 -8.89 1.38 9.24
C GLY A 213 -8.60 1.94 10.63
N THR A 214 -7.39 1.72 11.15
CA THR A 214 -7.04 2.09 12.53
C THR A 214 -5.78 2.93 12.57
N ALA A 215 -5.86 4.07 13.25
CA ALA A 215 -4.69 4.89 13.58
C ALA A 215 -4.14 4.50 14.94
N TYR A 216 -2.82 4.35 15.03
CA TYR A 216 -2.09 4.02 16.24
C TYR A 216 -1.15 5.16 16.59
N TRP A 217 -1.03 5.49 17.87
CA TRP A 217 0.03 6.36 18.38
C TRP A 217 0.75 5.70 19.55
N HIS A 218 2.07 5.82 19.57
CA HIS A 218 2.87 5.41 20.71
C HIS A 218 4.05 6.39 20.89
N PRO A 219 4.43 6.76 22.13
CA PRO A 219 5.42 7.80 22.39
C PRO A 219 6.81 7.52 21.79
N ARG A 220 7.14 6.24 21.54
CA ARG A 220 8.43 5.86 20.94
C ARG A 220 8.42 5.75 19.42
N THR A 221 7.26 5.57 18.80
CA THR A 221 7.18 5.27 17.35
C THR A 221 6.53 6.41 16.56
N GLY A 222 5.64 7.19 17.19
CA GLY A 222 4.86 8.23 16.53
C GLY A 222 3.44 7.76 16.22
N THR A 223 2.79 8.41 15.24
CA THR A 223 1.43 8.07 14.79
C THR A 223 1.47 7.48 13.39
N TYR A 224 0.83 6.32 13.18
CA TYR A 224 0.68 5.71 11.87
C TYR A 224 -0.69 5.07 11.68
N TYR A 225 -1.08 4.95 10.42
CA TYR A 225 -2.36 4.39 10.01
C TYR A 225 -2.16 3.00 9.37
N VAL A 226 -3.00 2.04 9.74
CA VAL A 226 -3.00 0.67 9.23
C VAL A 226 -4.41 0.37 8.69
N HIS A 227 -4.53 -0.06 7.43
CA HIS A 227 -5.82 -0.24 6.76
C HIS A 227 -5.84 -1.49 5.86
N ASP A 228 -7.02 -1.78 5.31
CA ASP A 228 -7.25 -2.83 4.31
C ASP A 228 -6.57 -4.18 4.62
N ALA A 229 -5.86 -4.75 3.65
CA ALA A 229 -5.21 -6.06 3.76
C ALA A 229 -4.09 -6.06 4.83
N MET A 230 -3.43 -4.91 5.04
CA MET A 230 -2.39 -4.77 6.05
C MET A 230 -2.97 -4.85 7.47
N LEU A 231 -4.11 -4.20 7.70
CA LEU A 231 -4.85 -4.32 8.95
C LEU A 231 -5.33 -5.75 9.18
N GLY A 232 -5.74 -6.45 8.13
CA GLY A 232 -6.08 -7.87 8.17
C GLY A 232 -4.93 -8.74 8.67
N ALA A 233 -3.73 -8.59 8.09
CA ALA A 233 -2.54 -9.33 8.53
C ALA A 233 -2.10 -8.97 9.95
N TYR A 234 -2.15 -7.67 10.27
CA TYR A 234 -1.82 -7.20 11.61
C TYR A 234 -2.78 -7.75 12.66
N GLY A 235 -4.07 -7.84 12.33
CA GLY A 235 -5.07 -8.48 13.18
C GLY A 235 -4.85 -9.97 13.39
N ARG A 236 -4.50 -10.72 12.33
CA ARG A 236 -4.11 -12.15 12.47
C ARG A 236 -2.89 -12.33 13.36
N ALA A 237 -1.99 -11.35 13.37
CA ALA A 237 -0.80 -11.35 14.20
C ALA A 237 -1.01 -10.84 15.64
N GLY A 238 -2.25 -10.48 16.03
CA GLY A 238 -2.57 -10.00 17.38
C GLY A 238 -2.40 -8.50 17.58
N TYR A 239 -2.39 -7.71 16.50
CA TYR A 239 -2.21 -6.25 16.51
C TYR A 239 -0.96 -5.83 17.31
N GLU A 240 -1.04 -4.72 18.05
CA GLU A 240 0.07 -4.15 18.83
C GLU A 240 0.46 -4.98 20.06
N TRP A 241 -0.38 -5.93 20.45
CA TRP A 241 -0.06 -6.93 21.47
C TRP A 241 0.73 -8.11 20.91
N GLY A 242 0.70 -8.27 19.59
CA GLY A 242 1.42 -9.28 18.85
C GLY A 242 2.91 -9.02 18.77
N ARG A 243 3.63 -9.99 18.19
CA ARG A 243 5.08 -9.95 18.03
C ARG A 243 5.58 -8.75 17.22
N TYR A 244 4.75 -8.22 16.32
CA TYR A 244 5.14 -7.12 15.45
C TYR A 244 5.07 -5.75 16.13
N GLY A 245 4.39 -5.62 17.27
CA GLY A 245 4.28 -4.37 18.01
C GLY A 245 3.64 -3.26 17.17
N TYR A 246 3.93 -2.00 17.49
CA TYR A 246 3.36 -0.84 16.79
C TYR A 246 3.90 -0.66 15.36
N PRO A 247 3.12 -0.05 14.45
CA PRO A 247 3.64 0.43 13.18
C PRO A 247 4.75 1.48 13.37
N LEU A 248 5.69 1.49 12.43
CA LEU A 248 6.82 2.42 12.31
C LEU A 248 6.77 3.27 11.02
N SER A 249 5.83 2.97 10.13
CA SER A 249 5.57 3.73 8.90
C SER A 249 4.08 3.68 8.57
N ASN A 250 3.63 4.56 7.67
CA ASN A 250 2.41 4.29 6.90
C ASN A 250 2.74 3.28 5.78
N GLU A 251 1.72 2.80 5.06
CA GLU A 251 1.94 1.99 3.86
C GLU A 251 2.77 2.74 2.81
N THR A 252 3.73 2.05 2.21
CA THR A 252 4.64 2.58 1.20
C THR A 252 4.52 1.77 -0.10
N PRO A 253 4.23 2.42 -1.25
CA PRO A 253 4.24 1.75 -2.54
C PRO A 253 5.57 1.10 -2.88
N SER A 254 5.53 -0.07 -3.52
CA SER A 254 6.72 -0.75 -4.05
C SER A 254 6.47 -1.41 -5.42
N ALA A 255 7.36 -2.31 -5.83
CA ALA A 255 7.41 -2.89 -7.16
C ALA A 255 6.10 -3.60 -7.55
N ASN A 256 5.82 -3.63 -8.85
CA ASN A 256 4.68 -4.38 -9.42
C ASN A 256 3.32 -4.07 -8.79
N GLY A 257 3.15 -2.86 -8.25
CA GLY A 257 1.89 -2.39 -7.66
C GLY A 257 1.62 -2.90 -6.23
N GLY A 258 2.59 -3.55 -5.58
CA GLY A 258 2.47 -3.90 -4.18
C GLY A 258 2.81 -2.75 -3.22
N VAL A 259 2.62 -2.99 -1.93
CA VAL A 259 2.93 -2.06 -0.84
C VAL A 259 3.60 -2.80 0.31
N PHE A 260 4.31 -2.08 1.17
CA PHE A 260 4.78 -2.62 2.44
C PHE A 260 4.56 -1.62 3.58
N GLN A 261 4.50 -2.13 4.80
CA GLN A 261 4.45 -1.32 6.02
C GLN A 261 5.38 -1.91 7.07
N ILE A 262 6.17 -1.05 7.71
CA ILE A 262 7.16 -1.44 8.70
C ILE A 262 6.51 -1.40 10.09
N PHE A 263 6.78 -2.44 10.88
CA PHE A 263 6.38 -2.58 12.28
C PHE A 263 7.62 -2.86 13.14
N GLN A 264 7.50 -2.73 14.46
CA GLN A 264 8.63 -2.92 15.38
C GLN A 264 9.30 -4.29 15.25
N GLY A 265 8.52 -5.35 15.01
CA GLY A 265 9.00 -6.73 14.95
C GLY A 265 9.06 -7.34 13.54
N GLY A 266 8.83 -6.58 12.48
CA GLY A 266 8.79 -7.12 11.12
C GLY A 266 8.24 -6.13 10.09
N THR A 267 8.22 -6.52 8.83
CA THR A 267 7.60 -5.74 7.75
C THR A 267 6.53 -6.58 7.10
N ALA A 268 5.33 -6.01 6.98
CA ALA A 268 4.25 -6.64 6.25
C ALA A 268 4.26 -6.16 4.80
N TYR A 269 4.10 -7.11 3.88
CA TYR A 269 4.08 -6.87 2.44
C TYR A 269 2.74 -7.31 1.88
N TRP A 270 2.25 -6.56 0.90
CA TRP A 270 1.05 -6.87 0.15
C TRP A 270 1.33 -6.71 -1.35
N HIS A 271 0.70 -7.54 -2.17
CA HIS A 271 0.68 -7.36 -3.62
C HIS A 271 -0.69 -7.66 -4.21
N PRO A 272 -0.99 -7.15 -5.41
CA PRO A 272 -2.21 -7.53 -6.12
C PRO A 272 -2.29 -9.04 -6.33
N GLY A 273 -3.30 -9.69 -5.75
CA GLY A 273 -3.53 -11.13 -5.89
C GLY A 273 -3.11 -11.99 -4.70
N SER A 274 -2.59 -11.42 -3.61
CA SER A 274 -2.47 -12.12 -2.31
C SER A 274 -3.02 -11.29 -1.16
N ASP A 275 -3.16 -11.95 -0.01
CA ASP A 275 -3.22 -11.27 1.28
C ASP A 275 -1.88 -10.62 1.64
N SER A 276 -1.87 -9.81 2.69
CA SER A 276 -0.64 -9.30 3.27
C SER A 276 -0.01 -10.33 4.21
N TYR A 277 1.32 -10.42 4.22
CA TYR A 277 2.08 -11.31 5.09
C TYR A 277 3.30 -10.62 5.68
N PHE A 278 3.64 -10.97 6.92
CA PHE A 278 4.82 -10.44 7.59
C PHE A 278 6.06 -11.24 7.27
N VAL A 279 7.18 -10.55 7.06
CA VAL A 279 8.53 -11.12 7.01
C VAL A 279 9.33 -10.53 8.17
N HIS A 280 10.13 -11.35 8.85
CA HIS A 280 10.85 -10.94 10.07
C HIS A 280 12.10 -11.79 10.35
N ASP A 281 12.86 -11.38 11.37
CA ASP A 281 14.02 -12.08 11.93
C ASP A 281 15.01 -12.61 10.85
N ALA A 282 15.42 -13.87 10.94
CA ALA A 282 16.44 -14.45 10.07
C ALA A 282 15.95 -14.55 8.61
N ILE A 283 14.66 -14.86 8.39
CA ILE A 283 14.08 -14.91 7.05
C ILE A 283 14.09 -13.52 6.40
N MET A 284 13.87 -12.43 7.14
CA MET A 284 14.04 -11.07 6.61
C MET A 284 15.47 -10.82 6.13
N GLY A 285 16.48 -11.38 6.80
CA GLY A 285 17.88 -11.30 6.38
C GLY A 285 18.11 -11.97 5.02
N THR A 286 17.62 -13.21 4.85
CA THR A 286 17.67 -13.91 3.54
C THR A 286 16.88 -13.16 2.48
N TYR A 287 15.67 -12.69 2.81
CA TYR A 287 14.85 -11.93 1.88
C TYR A 287 15.55 -10.65 1.41
N GLY A 288 16.24 -9.95 2.30
CA GLY A 288 17.08 -8.80 1.96
C GLY A 288 18.28 -9.15 1.07
N PHE A 289 18.90 -10.32 1.25
CA PHE A 289 19.93 -10.81 0.34
C PHE A 289 19.40 -10.99 -1.10
N TYR A 290 18.16 -11.47 -1.23
CA TYR A 290 17.44 -11.56 -2.51
C TYR A 290 16.78 -10.24 -2.93
N ASN A 291 17.18 -9.09 -2.39
CA ASN A 291 16.64 -7.78 -2.76
C ASN A 291 15.12 -7.63 -2.52
N TRP A 292 14.62 -8.25 -1.45
CA TRP A 292 13.23 -8.21 -1.01
C TRP A 292 12.24 -8.53 -2.14
N GLU A 293 11.12 -7.80 -2.20
CA GLU A 293 10.04 -8.01 -3.16
C GLU A 293 10.42 -7.68 -4.60
N ARG A 294 11.61 -7.09 -4.79
CA ARG A 294 12.14 -6.65 -6.09
C ARG A 294 13.07 -7.67 -6.73
N GLY A 295 13.54 -8.64 -5.98
CA GLY A 295 14.42 -9.68 -6.52
C GLY A 295 13.70 -11.01 -6.72
N GLU A 296 14.50 -12.08 -6.78
CA GLU A 296 14.07 -13.38 -7.30
C GLU A 296 12.92 -14.01 -6.50
N LEU A 297 12.89 -13.81 -5.18
CA LEU A 297 11.83 -14.37 -4.34
C LEU A 297 10.46 -13.68 -4.55
N GLY A 298 10.44 -12.40 -4.96
CA GLY A 298 9.20 -11.63 -5.07
C GLY A 298 8.47 -11.50 -3.73
N TYR A 299 7.17 -11.23 -3.76
CA TYR A 299 6.38 -11.01 -2.54
C TYR A 299 6.16 -12.29 -1.71
N PRO A 300 6.04 -12.19 -0.37
CA PRO A 300 5.63 -13.33 0.45
C PRO A 300 4.20 -13.76 0.10
N SER A 301 3.97 -15.06 0.12
CA SER A 301 2.69 -15.72 -0.18
C SER A 301 2.13 -16.49 1.02
N SER A 302 2.83 -16.50 2.15
CA SER A 302 2.37 -17.08 3.42
C SER A 302 2.96 -16.33 4.61
N ASP A 303 2.36 -16.51 5.78
CA ASP A 303 3.06 -16.24 7.05
C ASP A 303 4.15 -17.32 7.28
N GLU A 304 5.12 -17.02 8.14
CA GLU A 304 6.13 -17.98 8.57
C GLU A 304 5.47 -19.18 9.29
N THR A 305 5.78 -20.39 8.83
CA THR A 305 5.13 -21.63 9.26
C THR A 305 6.14 -22.56 9.94
N PRO A 306 5.86 -23.04 11.17
CA PRO A 306 6.69 -24.03 11.84
C PRO A 306 6.82 -25.34 11.05
N SER A 307 8.03 -25.91 11.07
CA SER A 307 8.32 -27.23 10.49
C SER A 307 9.26 -28.07 11.37
N ALA A 308 9.86 -29.11 10.78
CA ALA A 308 10.59 -30.16 11.49
C ALA A 308 11.74 -29.61 12.34
N ASN A 309 11.99 -30.26 13.49
CA ASN A 309 13.13 -29.98 14.37
C ASN A 309 13.24 -28.51 14.84
N GLY A 310 12.10 -27.82 14.96
CA GLY A 310 12.04 -26.43 15.41
C GLY A 310 12.47 -25.41 14.35
N GLY A 311 12.62 -25.83 13.09
CA GLY A 311 12.75 -24.92 11.97
C GLY A 311 11.42 -24.34 11.53
N VAL A 312 11.47 -23.41 10.59
CA VAL A 312 10.33 -22.68 10.02
C VAL A 312 10.58 -22.50 8.52
N TYR A 313 9.52 -22.22 7.77
CA TYR A 313 9.63 -21.79 6.38
C TYR A 313 8.61 -20.72 6.06
N GLN A 314 8.89 -19.94 5.03
CA GLN A 314 7.97 -18.95 4.48
C GLN A 314 7.98 -19.04 2.96
N ILE A 315 6.80 -19.10 2.36
CA ILE A 315 6.62 -19.20 0.92
C ILE A 315 6.62 -17.79 0.33
N PHE A 316 7.34 -17.63 -0.78
CA PHE A 316 7.37 -16.44 -1.62
C PHE A 316 6.95 -16.83 -3.04
N GLN A 317 6.65 -15.84 -3.88
CA GLN A 317 6.26 -16.08 -5.28
C GLN A 317 7.32 -16.88 -6.06
N GLY A 318 8.60 -16.60 -5.80
CA GLY A 318 9.75 -17.14 -6.51
C GLY A 318 10.56 -18.17 -5.72
N GLY A 319 10.04 -18.71 -4.63
CA GLY A 319 10.73 -19.75 -3.85
C GLY A 319 10.24 -19.86 -2.42
N THR A 320 10.97 -20.62 -1.60
CA THR A 320 10.67 -20.76 -0.18
C THR A 320 11.91 -20.46 0.64
N ALA A 321 11.80 -19.55 1.60
CA ALA A 321 12.84 -19.33 2.60
C ALA A 321 12.65 -20.29 3.76
N TYR A 322 13.73 -20.90 4.22
CA TYR A 322 13.75 -21.82 5.36
C TYR A 322 14.69 -21.29 6.42
N TRP A 323 14.35 -21.51 7.69
CA TRP A 323 15.28 -21.33 8.79
C TRP A 323 15.29 -22.54 9.72
N SER A 324 16.47 -22.96 10.17
CA SER A 324 16.61 -23.92 11.27
C SER A 324 17.69 -23.48 12.26
N PRO A 325 17.63 -23.91 13.53
CA PRO A 325 18.68 -23.63 14.50
C PRO A 325 20.08 -24.12 14.08
N ARG A 326 20.16 -25.15 13.22
CA ARG A 326 21.41 -25.75 12.75
C ARG A 326 21.95 -25.08 11.49
N SER A 327 21.07 -24.66 10.59
CA SER A 327 21.45 -24.18 9.25
C SER A 327 21.43 -22.66 9.10
N GLY A 328 20.77 -21.92 9.99
CA GLY A 328 20.49 -20.50 9.74
C GLY A 328 19.34 -20.35 8.74
N SER A 329 19.28 -19.20 8.04
CA SER A 329 18.21 -18.91 7.08
C SER A 329 18.75 -18.90 5.65
N HIS A 330 18.12 -19.68 4.77
CA HIS A 330 18.48 -19.82 3.36
C HIS A 330 17.23 -20.04 2.51
N ALA A 331 17.24 -19.53 1.28
CA ALA A 331 16.12 -19.74 0.35
C ALA A 331 16.42 -20.84 -0.66
N VAL A 332 15.39 -21.60 -1.01
CA VAL A 332 15.40 -22.48 -2.17
C VAL A 332 14.54 -21.80 -3.25
N PRO A 333 15.16 -21.20 -4.28
CA PRO A 333 14.42 -20.56 -5.36
C PRO A 333 13.59 -21.57 -6.16
N LEU A 334 12.58 -21.07 -6.87
CA LEU A 334 11.57 -21.89 -7.56
C LEU A 334 12.16 -22.93 -8.50
N ASP A 335 13.30 -22.62 -9.12
CA ASP A 335 13.97 -23.46 -10.10
C ASP A 335 14.54 -24.75 -9.51
N LEU A 336 15.01 -24.69 -8.26
CA LEU A 336 15.47 -25.83 -7.45
C LEU A 336 14.37 -26.39 -6.55
N LEU A 337 13.37 -25.59 -6.19
CA LEU A 337 12.34 -25.96 -5.23
C LEU A 337 11.53 -27.20 -5.66
N ALA A 338 11.21 -27.32 -6.95
CA ALA A 338 10.51 -28.50 -7.48
C ALA A 338 11.35 -29.78 -7.29
N GLU A 339 12.65 -29.70 -7.53
CA GLU A 339 13.55 -30.84 -7.36
C GLU A 339 13.73 -31.16 -5.88
N TYR A 340 13.90 -30.15 -5.02
CA TYR A 340 13.92 -30.33 -3.57
C TYR A 340 12.62 -31.00 -3.04
N GLY A 341 11.48 -30.66 -3.63
CA GLY A 341 10.20 -31.30 -3.37
C GLY A 341 10.16 -32.79 -3.71
N ASN A 342 10.80 -33.20 -4.81
CA ASN A 342 10.97 -34.62 -5.17
C ASN A 342 11.77 -35.39 -4.11
N HIS A 343 12.64 -34.69 -3.37
CA HIS A 343 13.43 -35.26 -2.26
C HIS A 343 12.74 -35.14 -0.90
N GLY A 344 11.52 -34.60 -0.83
CA GLY A 344 10.70 -34.48 0.38
C GLY A 344 10.86 -33.17 1.16
N TYR A 345 11.43 -32.12 0.53
CA TYR A 345 11.76 -30.84 1.17
C TYR A 345 12.59 -31.02 2.45
N GLU A 346 12.40 -30.16 3.45
CA GLU A 346 13.17 -30.13 4.70
C GLU A 346 12.90 -31.31 5.63
N ARG A 347 11.86 -32.09 5.30
CA ARG A 347 11.52 -33.36 5.98
C ARG A 347 12.10 -34.56 5.26
N GLY A 348 12.67 -34.35 4.09
CA GLY A 348 13.34 -35.32 3.27
C GLY A 348 14.74 -35.67 3.79
N HIS A 349 15.44 -36.49 3.01
CA HIS A 349 16.78 -36.96 3.37
C HIS A 349 17.88 -35.91 3.22
N LEU A 350 17.60 -34.77 2.56
CA LEU A 350 18.56 -33.67 2.43
C LEU A 350 18.58 -32.76 3.67
N GLY A 351 17.47 -32.68 4.43
CA GLY A 351 17.32 -31.73 5.54
C GLY A 351 17.21 -30.29 5.05
N TYR A 352 17.48 -29.31 5.94
CA TYR A 352 17.36 -27.88 5.60
C TYR A 352 18.50 -27.37 4.68
N PRO A 353 18.27 -26.32 3.87
CA PRO A 353 19.35 -25.68 3.09
C PRO A 353 20.39 -25.03 4.01
N THR A 354 21.68 -25.13 3.65
CA THR A 354 22.83 -24.59 4.41
C THR A 354 23.65 -23.57 3.62
N SER A 355 23.23 -23.28 2.38
CA SER A 355 23.82 -22.24 1.55
C SER A 355 22.76 -21.64 0.64
N GLU A 356 23.07 -20.49 0.04
CA GLU A 356 22.38 -20.06 -1.17
C GLU A 356 22.77 -20.97 -2.35
N PRO A 357 21.95 -21.04 -3.40
CA PRO A 357 22.31 -21.72 -4.63
C PRO A 357 23.57 -21.12 -5.26
N TYR A 358 24.37 -21.98 -5.87
CA TYR A 358 25.59 -21.63 -6.56
C TYR A 358 25.74 -22.45 -7.83
N TRP A 359 26.53 -21.93 -8.76
CA TRP A 359 26.79 -22.61 -10.02
C TRP A 359 28.08 -23.43 -9.95
N ASP A 360 28.02 -24.65 -10.47
CA ASP A 360 29.17 -25.53 -10.71
C ASP A 360 29.09 -26.06 -12.13
N GLY A 361 29.80 -25.39 -13.04
CA GLY A 361 29.70 -25.63 -14.48
C GLY A 361 28.28 -25.34 -14.98
N ASN A 362 27.66 -26.33 -15.63
CA ASN A 362 26.27 -26.26 -16.09
C ASN A 362 25.25 -26.75 -15.06
N ARG A 363 25.64 -26.94 -13.80
CA ARG A 363 24.75 -27.39 -12.72
C ARG A 363 24.48 -26.24 -11.76
N HIS A 364 23.21 -26.05 -11.43
CA HIS A 364 22.80 -25.22 -10.31
C HIS A 364 22.72 -26.12 -9.07
N LYS A 365 23.53 -25.80 -8.06
CA LYS A 365 23.69 -26.59 -6.85
C LYS A 365 23.28 -25.81 -5.64
N GLN A 366 22.84 -26.51 -4.60
CA GLN A 366 22.64 -25.93 -3.29
C GLN A 366 23.00 -26.94 -2.21
N ASN A 367 23.69 -26.49 -1.16
CA ASN A 367 24.06 -27.35 -0.05
C ASN A 367 22.91 -27.44 0.94
N PHE A 368 22.73 -28.63 1.51
CA PHE A 368 21.76 -28.95 2.55
C PHE A 368 22.46 -29.60 3.73
N GLU A 369 21.76 -29.79 4.84
CA GLU A 369 22.32 -30.37 6.07
C GLU A 369 22.98 -31.73 5.85
N ASP A 370 22.38 -32.56 4.99
CA ASP A 370 22.79 -33.95 4.77
C ASP A 370 23.07 -34.28 3.28
N GLY A 371 23.31 -33.26 2.44
CA GLY A 371 23.64 -33.48 1.03
C GLY A 371 23.76 -32.22 0.18
N VAL A 372 23.79 -32.41 -1.14
CA VAL A 372 23.79 -31.34 -2.14
C VAL A 372 22.70 -31.64 -3.16
N LEU A 373 21.79 -30.69 -3.38
CA LEU A 373 20.86 -30.73 -4.49
C LEU A 373 21.57 -30.21 -5.73
N GLU A 374 21.45 -30.91 -6.87
CA GLU A 374 21.98 -30.44 -8.14
C GLU A 374 20.96 -30.59 -9.25
N LYS A 375 20.82 -29.53 -10.05
CA LYS A 375 19.99 -29.51 -11.26
C LYS A 375 20.85 -29.07 -12.44
N THR A 376 20.88 -29.88 -13.49
CA THR A 376 21.57 -29.48 -14.73
C THR A 376 20.71 -28.46 -15.45
N ASN A 377 21.28 -27.30 -15.75
CA ASN A 377 20.62 -26.21 -16.47
C ASN A 377 20.83 -26.39 -17.97
N ASP A 378 20.02 -27.31 -18.50
CA ASP A 378 19.90 -27.64 -19.91
C ASP A 378 18.41 -27.71 -20.25
N PHE A 379 17.97 -26.91 -21.22
CA PHE A 379 16.59 -26.92 -21.68
C PHE A 379 16.23 -28.16 -22.51
N ASN A 380 17.20 -29.04 -22.80
CA ASN A 380 17.03 -30.22 -23.65
C ASN A 380 16.34 -29.89 -24.97
N VAL A 381 16.70 -28.73 -25.54
CA VAL A 381 16.10 -28.23 -26.77
C VAL A 381 16.35 -29.22 -27.90
N THR A 382 15.25 -29.77 -28.44
CA THR A 382 15.31 -30.53 -29.69
C THR A 382 15.62 -29.57 -30.83
N TRP A 383 16.75 -29.79 -31.49
CA TRP A 383 17.15 -28.95 -32.61
C TRP A 383 16.18 -29.09 -33.79
N ALA A 384 15.95 -27.99 -34.50
CA ALA A 384 15.24 -27.98 -35.78
C ALA A 384 15.90 -27.02 -36.76
N GLY A 385 15.94 -27.44 -38.03
CA GLY A 385 16.42 -26.60 -39.12
C GLY A 385 15.34 -25.67 -39.64
N GLN A 386 15.72 -24.46 -40.07
CA GLN A 386 14.80 -23.57 -40.77
C GLN A 386 14.40 -24.15 -42.13
N PRO A 387 13.10 -24.14 -42.49
CA PRO A 387 12.63 -24.75 -43.74
C PRO A 387 13.04 -23.96 -44.99
N ASN A 388 13.39 -22.68 -44.84
CA ASN A 388 13.77 -21.73 -45.90
C ASN A 388 14.95 -20.86 -45.44
N ASN A 389 15.51 -19.99 -46.28
CA ASN A 389 16.66 -19.13 -45.95
C ASN A 389 16.40 -17.95 -44.98
N TYR A 390 15.18 -17.74 -44.48
CA TYR A 390 14.82 -16.57 -43.66
C TYR A 390 13.93 -16.85 -42.44
N PHE A 391 13.82 -18.11 -42.03
CA PHE A 391 12.93 -18.56 -40.94
C PHE A 391 13.66 -18.83 -39.61
N CYS A 392 14.84 -18.25 -39.39
CA CYS A 392 15.59 -18.41 -38.14
C CYS A 392 14.74 -18.06 -36.89
N GLY A 393 13.99 -16.94 -36.93
CA GLY A 393 13.10 -16.52 -35.84
C GLY A 393 12.00 -17.54 -35.53
N PRO A 394 11.13 -17.92 -36.49
CA PRO A 394 10.08 -18.91 -36.23
C PRO A 394 10.59 -20.28 -35.83
N THR A 395 11.74 -20.71 -36.36
CA THR A 395 12.33 -21.99 -35.96
C THR A 395 12.88 -21.93 -34.53
N SER A 396 13.55 -20.84 -34.16
CA SER A 396 13.97 -20.61 -32.76
C SER A 396 12.78 -20.52 -31.81
N GLY A 397 11.72 -19.82 -32.18
CA GLY A 397 10.47 -19.80 -31.43
C GLY A 397 9.86 -21.20 -31.29
N TRP A 398 9.85 -21.99 -32.37
CA TRP A 398 9.38 -23.38 -32.35
C TRP A 398 10.21 -24.26 -31.40
N MET A 399 11.55 -24.16 -31.47
CA MET A 399 12.46 -24.93 -30.61
C MET A 399 12.20 -24.64 -29.13
N ILE A 400 12.02 -23.36 -28.78
CA ILE A 400 11.67 -22.91 -27.44
C ILE A 400 10.31 -23.47 -27.02
N LEU A 401 9.26 -23.24 -27.82
CA LEU A 401 7.90 -23.67 -27.50
C LEU A 401 7.79 -25.19 -27.36
N ASN A 402 8.54 -25.94 -28.17
CA ASN A 402 8.61 -27.39 -28.07
C ASN A 402 9.30 -27.83 -26.77
N ALA A 403 10.43 -27.21 -26.42
CA ALA A 403 11.20 -27.55 -25.20
C ALA A 403 10.38 -27.31 -23.92
N ILE A 404 9.56 -26.26 -23.89
CA ILE A 404 8.71 -25.94 -22.73
C ILE A 404 7.32 -26.62 -22.77
N GLY A 405 7.08 -27.51 -23.75
CA GLY A 405 5.81 -28.26 -23.88
C GLY A 405 4.61 -27.43 -24.37
N ALA A 406 4.82 -26.23 -24.92
CA ALA A 406 3.78 -25.34 -25.42
C ALA A 406 3.32 -25.71 -26.85
N HIS A 407 2.86 -26.96 -27.02
CA HIS A 407 2.51 -27.53 -28.32
C HIS A 407 1.24 -26.94 -28.98
N HIS A 408 0.50 -26.09 -28.28
CA HIS A 408 -0.63 -25.32 -28.80
C HIS A 408 -0.55 -23.87 -28.34
N SER A 409 -1.00 -22.95 -29.18
CA SER A 409 -1.15 -21.55 -28.77
C SER A 409 -2.33 -21.38 -27.80
N ALA A 410 -2.39 -20.24 -27.11
CA ALA A 410 -3.55 -19.82 -26.31
C ALA A 410 -4.87 -19.75 -27.11
N GLN A 411 -4.79 -19.74 -28.45
CA GLN A 411 -5.95 -19.78 -29.35
C GLN A 411 -6.19 -21.18 -29.96
N GLY A 412 -5.44 -22.20 -29.53
CA GLY A 412 -5.58 -23.58 -29.98
C GLY A 412 -4.82 -23.94 -31.27
N THR A 413 -3.99 -23.04 -31.79
CA THR A 413 -3.19 -23.29 -33.00
C THR A 413 -2.11 -24.36 -32.72
N PRO A 414 -2.04 -25.47 -33.48
CA PRO A 414 -1.00 -26.49 -33.29
C PRO A 414 0.40 -25.97 -33.62
N LEU A 415 1.40 -26.36 -32.82
CA LEU A 415 2.78 -25.93 -32.97
C LEU A 415 3.41 -26.45 -34.28
N SER A 416 3.79 -25.53 -35.15
CA SER A 416 4.63 -25.77 -36.32
C SER A 416 5.41 -24.50 -36.66
N ILE A 417 6.56 -24.63 -37.33
CA ILE A 417 7.38 -23.48 -37.75
C ILE A 417 6.55 -22.52 -38.61
N ASN A 418 5.71 -23.04 -39.52
CA ASN A 418 4.83 -22.24 -40.38
C ASN A 418 3.75 -21.50 -39.57
N ALA A 419 3.20 -22.11 -38.53
CA ALA A 419 2.26 -21.42 -37.64
C ALA A 419 2.95 -20.25 -36.94
N VAL A 420 4.13 -20.45 -36.35
CA VAL A 420 4.90 -19.40 -35.69
C VAL A 420 5.32 -18.28 -36.68
N ALA A 421 5.61 -18.63 -37.93
CA ALA A 421 5.99 -17.69 -38.99
C ALA A 421 4.81 -16.87 -39.54
N SER A 422 3.57 -17.25 -39.24
CA SER A 422 2.37 -16.63 -39.80
C SER A 422 2.16 -15.20 -39.30
N ARG A 423 1.27 -14.46 -39.98
CA ARG A 423 0.88 -13.09 -39.63
C ARG A 423 0.35 -12.96 -38.20
N ASP A 424 -0.24 -14.03 -37.67
CA ASP A 424 -0.85 -14.04 -36.35
C ASP A 424 0.19 -14.09 -35.23
N TYR A 425 1.46 -14.43 -35.51
CA TYR A 425 2.54 -14.49 -34.53
C TYR A 425 3.73 -13.64 -35.00
N MET A 426 4.83 -14.23 -35.47
CA MET A 426 6.04 -13.47 -35.80
C MET A 426 5.95 -12.71 -37.14
N ASN A 427 4.94 -12.97 -37.98
CA ASN A 427 4.74 -12.38 -39.30
C ASN A 427 5.96 -12.46 -40.23
N THR A 428 6.84 -13.44 -40.02
CA THR A 428 8.06 -13.66 -40.81
C THR A 428 7.74 -13.89 -42.29
N VAL A 429 6.60 -14.52 -42.61
CA VAL A 429 6.13 -14.68 -43.99
C VAL A 429 5.86 -13.32 -44.67
N GLY A 430 5.29 -12.36 -43.93
CA GLY A 430 4.95 -11.04 -44.46
C GLY A 430 6.16 -10.11 -44.62
N TYR A 431 7.13 -10.19 -43.70
CA TYR A 431 8.33 -9.35 -43.74
C TYR A 431 9.46 -9.94 -44.57
N GLY A 432 9.52 -11.26 -44.71
CA GLY A 432 10.70 -11.96 -45.24
C GLY A 432 11.84 -12.11 -44.24
N TYR A 433 11.62 -11.76 -42.97
CA TYR A 433 12.50 -11.93 -41.81
C TYR A 433 11.70 -11.73 -40.52
N THR A 434 12.24 -12.08 -39.35
CA THR A 434 11.62 -11.71 -38.07
C THR A 434 12.15 -10.38 -37.61
N SER A 435 11.31 -9.35 -37.62
CA SER A 435 11.76 -7.99 -37.29
C SER A 435 12.00 -7.79 -35.80
N PHE A 436 13.22 -7.40 -35.45
CA PHE A 436 13.60 -6.95 -34.12
C PHE A 436 12.94 -5.61 -33.79
N HIS A 437 13.07 -4.62 -34.68
CA HIS A 437 12.47 -3.28 -34.52
C HIS A 437 10.96 -3.34 -34.22
N ASP A 438 10.21 -4.20 -34.93
CA ASP A 438 8.77 -4.37 -34.71
C ASP A 438 8.45 -5.40 -33.61
N ARG A 439 9.46 -5.84 -32.85
CA ARG A 439 9.38 -6.77 -31.72
C ARG A 439 8.61 -8.05 -32.04
N ARG A 440 8.79 -8.56 -33.26
CA ARG A 440 7.95 -9.64 -33.79
C ARG A 440 8.17 -10.98 -33.11
N PHE A 441 9.40 -11.26 -32.67
CA PHE A 441 9.67 -12.46 -31.88
C PHE A 441 8.94 -12.39 -30.53
N GLU A 442 9.12 -11.30 -29.77
CA GLU A 442 8.43 -11.05 -28.50
C GLU A 442 6.91 -11.13 -28.65
N TYR A 443 6.34 -10.39 -29.61
CA TYR A 443 4.91 -10.43 -29.89
C TYR A 443 4.43 -11.86 -30.19
N GLY A 444 5.15 -12.58 -31.05
CA GLY A 444 4.81 -13.94 -31.43
C GLY A 444 4.80 -14.90 -30.24
N MET A 445 5.85 -14.87 -29.41
CA MET A 445 5.98 -15.71 -28.22
C MET A 445 4.91 -15.38 -27.18
N ASN A 446 4.70 -14.10 -26.88
CA ASN A 446 3.71 -13.66 -25.89
C ASN A 446 2.28 -14.01 -26.31
N ARG A 447 1.97 -13.83 -27.60
CA ARG A 447 0.67 -14.20 -28.16
C ARG A 447 0.45 -15.70 -28.21
N TRP A 448 1.51 -16.48 -28.46
CA TRP A 448 1.45 -17.94 -28.42
C TRP A 448 1.14 -18.42 -27.01
N LEU A 449 1.86 -17.90 -26.01
CA LEU A 449 1.71 -18.27 -24.60
C LEU A 449 0.49 -17.66 -23.93
N GLY A 450 -0.13 -16.63 -24.53
CA GLY A 450 -1.29 -15.93 -23.98
C GLY A 450 -0.97 -15.04 -22.78
N ARG A 451 0.31 -14.69 -22.56
CA ARG A 451 0.78 -13.87 -21.44
C ARG A 451 2.03 -13.09 -21.85
N ASP A 452 2.38 -12.05 -21.08
CA ASP A 452 3.59 -11.26 -21.28
C ASP A 452 4.82 -12.04 -20.75
N ALA A 453 5.39 -12.91 -21.58
CA ALA A 453 6.41 -13.89 -21.18
C ALA A 453 7.84 -13.48 -21.60
N TYR A 454 7.98 -12.78 -22.72
CA TYR A 454 9.24 -12.36 -23.32
C TYR A 454 9.32 -10.84 -23.43
N THR A 455 10.54 -10.34 -23.40
CA THR A 455 10.92 -8.96 -23.71
C THR A 455 12.12 -8.97 -24.65
N THR A 456 12.30 -7.87 -25.36
CA THR A 456 13.37 -7.66 -26.32
C THR A 456 14.33 -6.60 -25.79
N ILE A 457 15.64 -6.87 -25.82
CA ILE A 457 16.69 -5.93 -25.40
C ILE A 457 17.62 -5.72 -26.59
N HIS A 458 17.57 -4.52 -27.19
CA HIS A 458 18.46 -4.10 -28.28
C HIS A 458 19.84 -3.75 -27.72
N THR A 459 20.92 -4.17 -28.41
CA THR A 459 22.31 -3.87 -28.02
C THR A 459 22.66 -4.13 -26.54
N PRO A 460 22.33 -5.31 -25.98
CA PRO A 460 22.47 -5.58 -24.55
C PRO A 460 23.93 -5.64 -24.11
N SER A 461 24.26 -5.06 -22.96
CA SER A 461 25.59 -5.24 -22.34
C SER A 461 25.87 -6.71 -22.03
N VAL A 462 27.15 -7.06 -21.83
CA VAL A 462 27.55 -8.41 -21.41
C VAL A 462 26.83 -8.84 -20.13
N GLU A 463 26.64 -7.92 -19.19
CA GLU A 463 25.89 -8.16 -17.95
C GLU A 463 24.42 -8.44 -18.23
N GLN A 464 23.77 -7.64 -19.09
CA GLN A 464 22.37 -7.86 -19.46
C GLN A 464 22.14 -9.22 -20.16
N VAL A 465 23.07 -9.65 -21.02
CA VAL A 465 23.02 -10.99 -21.63
C VAL A 465 23.21 -12.07 -20.58
N ARG A 466 24.21 -11.94 -19.70
CA ARG A 466 24.50 -12.91 -18.65
C ARG A 466 23.32 -13.06 -17.68
N ASP A 467 22.75 -11.95 -17.22
CA ASP A 467 21.62 -11.94 -16.30
C ASP A 467 20.37 -12.53 -16.97
N SER A 468 20.13 -12.20 -18.24
CA SER A 468 19.05 -12.79 -19.03
C SER A 468 19.19 -14.29 -19.20
N VAL A 469 20.38 -14.78 -19.52
CA VAL A 469 20.65 -16.22 -19.69
C VAL A 469 20.48 -16.95 -18.35
N LYS A 470 21.02 -16.42 -17.25
CA LYS A 470 20.85 -17.05 -15.93
C LYS A 470 19.39 -17.07 -15.48
N ALA A 471 18.69 -15.94 -15.61
CA ALA A 471 17.27 -15.83 -15.26
C ALA A 471 16.37 -16.72 -16.15
N SER A 472 16.80 -17.03 -17.38
CA SER A 472 16.04 -17.91 -18.28
C SER A 472 15.78 -19.28 -17.66
N PHE A 473 16.78 -19.86 -16.99
CA PHE A 473 16.69 -21.18 -16.37
C PHE A 473 15.77 -21.18 -15.15
N SER A 474 15.78 -20.10 -14.35
CA SER A 474 14.86 -19.99 -13.23
C SER A 474 13.42 -19.75 -13.66
N LYS A 475 13.23 -19.03 -14.77
CA LYS A 475 11.91 -18.77 -15.37
C LYS A 475 11.40 -19.90 -16.27
N GLY A 476 12.24 -20.90 -16.56
CA GLY A 476 11.89 -22.01 -17.45
C GLY A 476 11.65 -21.60 -18.90
N LEU A 477 12.18 -20.45 -19.33
CA LEU A 477 11.95 -19.87 -20.66
C LEU A 477 13.29 -19.52 -21.31
N PRO A 478 13.78 -20.31 -22.29
CA PRO A 478 15.08 -20.09 -22.91
C PRO A 478 15.23 -18.71 -23.55
N THR A 479 16.40 -18.09 -23.37
CA THR A 479 16.78 -16.86 -24.07
C THR A 479 17.10 -17.16 -25.53
N ALA A 480 16.66 -16.31 -26.45
CA ALA A 480 17.14 -16.32 -27.84
C ALA A 480 18.01 -15.09 -28.11
N VAL A 481 19.01 -15.25 -28.97
CA VAL A 481 19.92 -14.19 -29.41
C VAL A 481 19.66 -13.90 -30.88
N ASP A 482 19.56 -12.62 -31.24
CA ASP A 482 19.59 -12.16 -32.63
C ASP A 482 20.98 -11.63 -32.90
N ALA A 483 21.78 -12.34 -33.69
CA ALA A 483 23.20 -12.09 -33.83
C ALA A 483 23.54 -11.83 -35.28
N GLN A 484 24.40 -10.85 -35.55
CA GLN A 484 24.85 -10.54 -36.90
C GLN A 484 26.34 -10.81 -37.08
N GLU A 485 26.70 -11.55 -38.13
CA GLU A 485 28.08 -11.83 -38.51
C GLU A 485 28.52 -10.92 -39.66
N ARG A 486 29.77 -10.44 -39.62
CA ARG A 486 30.34 -9.56 -40.66
C ARG A 486 31.31 -10.32 -41.56
N ARG A 487 31.26 -10.02 -42.86
CA ARG A 487 32.30 -10.48 -43.79
C ARG A 487 33.68 -9.94 -43.37
N GLY A 488 34.62 -10.83 -43.08
CA GLY A 488 35.99 -10.56 -42.63
C GLY A 488 36.15 -10.48 -41.12
N GLY A 489 35.08 -10.72 -40.35
CA GLY A 489 35.09 -10.76 -38.89
C GLY A 489 35.10 -12.19 -38.33
N PRO A 490 34.94 -12.34 -37.01
CA PRO A 490 34.71 -13.63 -36.36
C PRO A 490 33.42 -14.27 -36.88
N HIS A 491 33.41 -15.61 -36.96
CA HIS A 491 32.23 -16.41 -37.30
C HIS A 491 32.10 -17.57 -36.30
N TYR A 492 30.90 -17.87 -35.80
CA TYR A 492 30.71 -18.78 -34.66
C TYR A 492 30.53 -20.25 -35.03
N ASN A 493 30.23 -20.61 -36.30
CA ASN A 493 30.01 -22.01 -36.71
C ASN A 493 30.81 -22.48 -37.95
N GLY A 494 31.78 -21.68 -38.44
CA GLY A 494 32.70 -22.10 -39.51
C GLY A 494 32.14 -22.03 -40.95
N HIS A 495 30.98 -21.41 -41.17
CA HIS A 495 30.43 -21.16 -42.50
C HIS A 495 31.31 -20.19 -43.35
N PRO A 496 31.17 -20.13 -44.70
CA PRO A 496 31.96 -19.23 -45.53
C PRO A 496 31.65 -17.75 -45.25
N ASN A 497 32.71 -16.96 -45.37
CA ASN A 497 32.82 -15.54 -45.00
C ASN A 497 31.74 -14.65 -45.65
N SER A 498 30.56 -14.55 -45.03
CA SER A 498 29.39 -13.79 -45.49
C SER A 498 28.82 -12.93 -44.36
N THR A 499 27.87 -12.05 -44.69
CA THR A 499 27.18 -11.17 -43.73
C THR A 499 25.73 -11.61 -43.65
N PHE A 500 25.25 -11.95 -42.46
CA PHE A 500 23.86 -12.31 -42.19
C PHE A 500 23.52 -12.14 -40.71
N SER A 501 22.22 -12.09 -40.40
CA SER A 501 21.69 -12.20 -39.03
C SER A 501 21.01 -13.55 -38.80
N HIS A 502 21.12 -14.05 -37.58
CA HIS A 502 20.53 -15.31 -37.16
C HIS A 502 19.93 -15.20 -35.76
N ILE A 503 18.67 -15.62 -35.62
CA ILE A 503 18.02 -15.79 -34.33
C ILE A 503 18.26 -17.22 -33.84
N MET A 504 19.06 -17.39 -32.79
CA MET A 504 19.47 -18.69 -32.22
C MET A 504 18.98 -18.85 -30.78
N VAL A 505 18.92 -20.09 -30.27
CA VAL A 505 18.40 -20.37 -28.92
C VAL A 505 19.55 -20.71 -27.97
N VAL A 506 19.62 -20.04 -26.82
CA VAL A 506 20.51 -20.45 -25.72
C VAL A 506 19.90 -21.64 -25.01
N THR A 507 20.59 -22.78 -25.05
CA THR A 507 20.10 -24.08 -24.57
C THR A 507 20.69 -24.50 -23.22
N SER A 508 21.91 -24.04 -22.91
CA SER A 508 22.60 -24.29 -21.64
C SER A 508 23.59 -23.16 -21.34
N TYR A 509 24.01 -23.04 -20.07
CA TYR A 509 25.00 -22.08 -19.62
C TYR A 509 25.97 -22.76 -18.64
N ASP A 510 27.26 -22.51 -18.82
CA ASP A 510 28.33 -23.00 -17.96
C ASP A 510 28.97 -21.80 -17.26
N ALA A 511 28.79 -21.71 -15.94
CA ALA A 511 29.27 -20.60 -15.14
C ALA A 511 30.79 -20.63 -14.91
N ASN A 512 31.43 -21.80 -14.98
CA ASN A 512 32.88 -21.94 -14.77
C ASN A 512 33.65 -21.35 -15.95
N THR A 513 33.08 -21.44 -17.15
CA THR A 513 33.68 -20.97 -18.39
C THR A 513 33.02 -19.71 -18.95
N ASP A 514 32.01 -19.15 -18.26
CA ASP A 514 31.16 -18.04 -18.72
C ASP A 514 30.72 -18.24 -20.18
N SER A 515 30.30 -19.46 -20.51
CA SER A 515 29.97 -19.90 -21.86
C SER A 515 28.52 -20.34 -21.95
N MET A 516 27.92 -20.14 -23.11
CA MET A 516 26.55 -20.58 -23.41
C MET A 516 26.55 -21.58 -24.56
N ARG A 517 25.70 -22.60 -24.47
CA ARG A 517 25.46 -23.54 -25.56
C ARG A 517 24.31 -23.03 -26.40
N ILE A 518 24.53 -22.82 -27.69
CA ILE A 518 23.59 -22.19 -28.61
C ILE A 518 23.13 -23.23 -29.63
N ALA A 519 21.84 -23.30 -29.90
CA ALA A 519 21.25 -24.06 -31.00
C ALA A 519 20.94 -23.12 -32.18
N ASP A 520 21.54 -23.41 -33.32
CA ASP A 520 21.47 -22.59 -34.53
C ASP A 520 20.59 -23.28 -35.60
N PRO A 521 19.39 -22.76 -35.89
CA PRO A 521 18.51 -23.38 -36.88
C PRO A 521 19.00 -23.24 -38.34
N GLY A 522 20.07 -22.50 -38.62
CA GLY A 522 20.61 -22.28 -39.97
C GLY A 522 21.60 -23.34 -40.47
N VAL A 523 22.07 -24.21 -39.58
CA VAL A 523 23.32 -24.99 -39.73
C VAL A 523 23.35 -25.95 -40.93
N HIS A 524 22.21 -26.43 -41.43
CA HIS A 524 22.17 -27.38 -42.56
C HIS A 524 21.58 -26.82 -43.85
N TYR A 525 20.95 -25.65 -43.81
CA TYR A 525 20.36 -25.03 -45.01
C TYR A 525 21.39 -24.18 -45.76
N LEU A 526 22.26 -23.50 -45.01
CA LEU A 526 23.14 -22.49 -45.59
C LEU A 526 24.54 -23.05 -45.85
N TRP A 527 25.23 -23.70 -44.89
CA TRP A 527 26.70 -23.87 -45.05
C TRP A 527 27.42 -25.03 -44.33
N GLY A 528 26.74 -25.93 -43.61
CA GLY A 528 27.41 -26.97 -42.82
C GLY A 528 28.06 -26.42 -41.54
N GLY A 529 27.95 -27.14 -40.44
CA GLY A 529 28.38 -26.71 -39.10
C GLY A 529 27.79 -27.62 -38.00
N GLU A 530 27.93 -27.22 -36.74
CA GLU A 530 27.34 -27.94 -35.59
C GLU A 530 25.97 -27.39 -35.23
N GLU A 531 24.96 -28.26 -35.10
CA GLU A 531 23.58 -27.90 -34.73
C GLU A 531 23.51 -27.17 -33.39
N GLN A 532 24.40 -27.54 -32.47
CA GLN A 532 24.64 -26.85 -31.22
C GLN A 532 26.13 -26.73 -30.94
N PHE A 533 26.55 -25.57 -30.43
CA PHE A 533 27.94 -25.30 -30.10
C PHE A 533 28.05 -24.46 -28.82
N TRP A 534 29.20 -24.54 -28.14
CA TRP A 534 29.52 -23.70 -26.98
C TRP A 534 30.28 -22.45 -27.42
N TYR A 535 29.94 -21.29 -26.84
CA TYR A 535 30.64 -20.04 -27.09
C TYR A 535 30.77 -19.20 -25.81
N HIS A 536 31.93 -18.56 -25.63
CA HIS A 536 32.20 -17.66 -24.50
C HIS A 536 31.27 -16.42 -24.57
N LEU A 537 30.39 -16.27 -23.59
CA LEU A 537 29.27 -15.30 -23.60
C LEU A 537 29.74 -13.84 -23.77
N PRO A 538 30.76 -13.35 -23.06
CA PRO A 538 31.28 -12.00 -23.27
C PRO A 538 31.77 -11.78 -24.70
N SER A 539 32.51 -12.76 -25.26
CA SER A 539 33.03 -12.67 -26.62
C SER A 539 31.91 -12.69 -27.65
N PHE A 540 30.89 -13.53 -27.43
CA PHE A 540 29.71 -13.57 -28.31
C PHE A 540 29.00 -12.21 -28.33
N THR A 541 28.73 -11.68 -27.13
CA THR A 541 28.03 -10.41 -26.97
C THR A 541 28.78 -9.28 -27.67
N GLN A 542 30.08 -9.15 -27.40
CA GLN A 542 30.92 -8.10 -27.97
C GLN A 542 31.04 -8.19 -29.50
N ASN A 543 31.15 -9.40 -30.04
CA ASN A 543 31.37 -9.59 -31.47
C ASN A 543 30.08 -9.49 -32.29
N PHE A 544 28.94 -9.90 -31.74
CA PHE A 544 27.73 -10.16 -32.54
C PHE A 544 26.48 -9.42 -32.07
N LEU A 545 26.47 -8.87 -30.84
CA LEU A 545 25.30 -8.22 -30.25
C LEU A 545 25.48 -6.72 -30.00
N GLN A 546 26.66 -6.15 -30.28
CA GLN A 546 26.99 -4.75 -29.98
C GLN A 546 26.99 -3.81 -31.17
N THR A 547 27.16 -4.31 -32.40
CA THR A 547 27.29 -3.44 -33.58
C THR A 547 26.48 -3.97 -34.75
N GLU A 548 25.51 -3.17 -35.20
CA GLU A 548 24.77 -3.39 -36.44
C GLU A 548 25.71 -3.19 -37.62
N VAL A 549 26.02 -4.28 -38.31
CA VAL A 549 26.79 -4.33 -39.55
C VAL A 549 25.93 -3.84 -40.72
N GLU A 550 24.63 -4.20 -40.72
CA GLU A 550 23.65 -3.70 -41.69
C GLU A 550 22.85 -2.54 -41.09
N ARG A 551 23.07 -1.33 -41.61
CA ARG A 551 22.39 -0.10 -41.14
C ARG A 551 21.20 0.24 -42.03
N ASP A 552 20.28 -0.70 -42.17
CA ASP A 552 19.05 -0.55 -42.97
C ASP A 552 17.85 -0.04 -42.14
N GLY A 553 18.08 0.24 -40.85
CA GLY A 553 17.07 0.76 -39.92
C GLY A 553 16.12 -0.31 -39.37
N ARG A 554 16.37 -1.60 -39.62
CA ARG A 554 15.49 -2.69 -39.19
C ARG A 554 15.83 -3.31 -37.84
N GLU A 555 17.03 -3.01 -37.33
CA GLU A 555 17.63 -3.60 -36.13
C GLU A 555 17.74 -5.14 -36.25
N HIS A 556 18.94 -5.68 -36.11
CA HIS A 556 19.24 -7.10 -36.32
C HIS A 556 20.03 -7.72 -35.18
N ILE A 557 20.25 -6.98 -34.09
CA ILE A 557 21.03 -7.49 -32.96
C ILE A 557 20.35 -7.29 -31.60
N GLY A 558 20.41 -8.32 -30.77
CA GLY A 558 19.99 -8.21 -29.38
C GLY A 558 19.58 -9.56 -28.80
N ILE A 559 18.79 -9.52 -27.74
CA ILE A 559 18.27 -10.73 -27.10
C ILE A 559 16.76 -10.66 -26.89
N TYR A 560 16.15 -11.83 -26.94
CA TYR A 560 14.77 -12.09 -26.55
C TYR A 560 14.83 -12.89 -25.24
N SER A 561 14.45 -12.26 -24.14
CA SER A 561 14.66 -12.75 -22.77
C SER A 561 13.35 -12.90 -22.03
N ALA A 562 13.30 -13.82 -21.06
CA ALA A 562 12.14 -14.04 -20.21
C ALA A 562 11.89 -12.83 -19.29
N ARG A 563 10.63 -12.37 -19.22
CA ARG A 563 10.21 -11.22 -18.39
C ARG A 563 10.23 -11.51 -16.91
#